data_AF-A0A939GJB7-F1
#
_entry.id   AF-A0A939GJB7-F1
#
_cell.length_a   1.000
_cell.length_b   1.000
_cell.length_c   1.000
_cell.angle_alpha   90.00
_cell.angle_beta   90.00
_cell.angle_gamma   90.00
#
_symmetry.space_group_name_H-M   'P 1'
#
loop_
_entity.id
_entity.type
_entity.pdbx_description
1 polymer ?
#
loop_
_entity_poly.entity_id
_entity_poly.type
_entity_poly.pdbx_seq_one_letter_code
_entity_poly.pdbx_strand_id
1 'polypeptide(L)' 'MLTSLAAQDQLAALMADAMPEQVLSFKFSASVQTRIEQLVAGKKAGNLPPDEQEELDKYLTYDLLIGLAKVRAYQSHKSA' A
#
# COMPACT_ATOMS: atom_id res chain seq x y z
N MET A 1 -1.67 -2.52 17.73
CA MET A 1 -0.84 -2.30 16.53
C MET A 1 -0.31 -3.61 15.92
N LEU A 2 0.16 -4.59 16.69
CA LEU A 2 0.67 -5.87 16.13
C LEU A 2 -0.37 -6.69 15.35
N THR A 3 -1.65 -6.64 15.74
CA THR A 3 -2.74 -7.33 15.05
C THR A 3 -3.05 -6.78 13.66
N SER A 4 -2.85 -5.48 13.44
CA SER A 4 -3.08 -4.85 12.13
C SER A 4 -2.05 -5.33 11.10
N LEU A 5 -0.78 -5.43 11.50
CA LEU A 5 0.29 -5.89 10.62
C LEU A 5 0.11 -7.37 10.26
N ALA A 6 -0.28 -8.20 11.22
CA ALA A 6 -0.60 -9.61 10.98
C ALA A 6 -1.79 -9.77 10.00
N ALA A 7 -2.83 -8.95 10.15
CA ALA A 7 -3.97 -8.95 9.21
C ALA A 7 -3.57 -8.50 7.79
N GLN A 8 -2.70 -7.48 7.68
CA GLN A 8 -2.16 -7.05 6.38
C GLN A 8 -1.36 -8.16 5.71
N ASP A 9 -0.56 -8.90 6.47
CA ASP A 9 0.23 -10.00 5.94
C ASP A 9 -0.64 -11.17 5.46
N GLN A 10 -1.70 -11.50 6.19
CA GLN A 10 -2.69 -12.51 5.77
C GLN A 10 -3.42 -12.11 4.49
N LEU A 11 -3.85 -10.85 4.40
CA LEU A 11 -4.49 -10.32 3.18
C LEU A 11 -3.50 -10.30 2.00
N ALA A 12 -2.26 -9.90 2.24
CA ALA A 12 -1.21 -9.90 1.23
C ALA A 12 -0.93 -11.30 0.67
N ALA A 13 -0.91 -12.32 1.53
CA ALA A 13 -0.78 -13.72 1.11
C ALA A 13 -1.97 -14.16 0.26
N LEU A 14 -3.21 -13.88 0.69
CA LEU A 14 -4.41 -14.20 -0.06
C LEU A 14 -4.41 -13.55 -1.46
N MET A 15 -4.03 -12.27 -1.55
CA MET A 15 -3.96 -11.54 -2.83
C MET A 15 -2.90 -12.12 -3.76
N ALA A 16 -1.71 -12.43 -3.21
CA ALA A 16 -0.60 -13.00 -3.97
C ALA A 16 -0.95 -14.38 -4.55
N ASP A 17 -1.67 -15.20 -3.79
CA ASP A 17 -2.08 -16.54 -4.23
C ASP A 17 -3.22 -16.49 -5.26
N ALA A 18 -4.20 -15.58 -5.07
CA ALA A 18 -5.38 -15.50 -5.92
C ALA A 18 -5.10 -14.82 -7.28
N MET A 19 -4.23 -13.81 -7.32
CA MET A 19 -4.04 -12.96 -8.50
C MET A 19 -2.63 -12.34 -8.61
N PRO A 20 -1.57 -13.16 -8.72
CA PRO A 20 -0.18 -12.69 -8.65
C PRO A 20 0.16 -11.65 -9.73
N GLU A 21 -0.24 -11.87 -10.99
CA GLU A 21 0.03 -10.93 -12.09
C GLU A 21 -0.65 -9.56 -11.90
N GLN A 22 -1.88 -9.56 -11.38
CA GLN A 22 -2.62 -8.32 -11.12
C GLN A 22 -2.00 -7.56 -9.95
N VAL A 23 -1.54 -8.27 -8.91
CA VAL A 23 -0.83 -7.68 -7.77
C VAL A 23 0.50 -7.07 -8.22
N LEU A 24 1.29 -7.79 -9.03
CA LEU A 24 2.59 -7.31 -9.53
C LEU A 24 2.44 -6.07 -10.44
N SER A 25 1.41 -6.06 -11.29
CA SER A 25 1.12 -4.95 -12.20
C SER A 25 0.36 -3.78 -11.54
N PHE A 26 -0.21 -3.97 -10.35
CA PHE A 26 -1.02 -2.96 -9.67
C PHE A 26 -0.25 -1.66 -9.43
N LYS A 27 -0.88 -0.55 -9.81
CA LYS A 27 -0.48 0.81 -9.49
C LYS A 27 -1.73 1.62 -9.21
N PHE A 28 -1.65 2.54 -8.25
CA PHE A 28 -2.72 3.51 -8.04
C PHE A 28 -2.95 4.35 -9.29
N SER A 29 -4.16 4.91 -9.46
CA SER A 29 -4.43 5.85 -10.54
C SER A 29 -3.54 7.10 -10.42
N ALA A 30 -3.35 7.80 -11.53
CA ALA A 30 -2.60 9.07 -11.54
C ALA A 30 -3.17 10.09 -10.54
N SER A 31 -4.49 10.18 -10.43
CA SER A 31 -5.16 11.07 -9.47
C SER A 31 -4.83 10.76 -8.01
N VAL A 32 -4.78 9.47 -7.65
CA VAL A 32 -4.42 9.04 -6.28
C VAL A 32 -2.95 9.29 -6.01
N GLN A 33 -2.06 9.01 -6.97
CA GLN A 33 -0.63 9.30 -6.84
C GLN A 33 -0.39 10.80 -6.62
N THR A 34 -1.03 11.67 -7.41
CA THR A 34 -0.95 13.12 -7.23
C THR A 34 -1.46 13.57 -5.86
N ARG A 35 -2.55 12.99 -5.35
CA ARG A 35 -3.05 13.32 -4.02
C ARG A 35 -2.04 12.92 -2.93
N ILE A 36 -1.45 11.73 -3.01
CA ILE A 36 -0.41 11.29 -2.08
C ILE A 36 0.79 12.25 -2.11
N GLU A 37 1.23 12.67 -3.29
CA GLU A 37 2.34 13.64 -3.43
C GLU A 37 2.02 14.98 -2.78
N GLN A 38 0.80 15.49 -2.96
CA GLN A 38 0.33 16.73 -2.30
C GLN A 38 0.34 16.59 -0.78
N LEU A 39 -0.18 15.48 -0.25
CA LEU A 39 -0.21 15.21 1.20
C LEU A 39 1.22 15.11 1.78
N VAL A 40 2.13 14.43 1.08
CA VAL A 40 3.54 14.34 1.47
C VAL A 40 4.22 15.70 1.44
N ALA A 41 3.94 16.52 0.42
CA ALA A 41 4.47 17.89 0.33
C ALA A 41 3.94 18.76 1.50
N GLY A 42 2.64 18.69 1.80
CA GLY A 42 2.02 19.38 2.92
C GLY A 42 2.61 18.97 4.27
N LYS A 43 2.84 17.66 4.48
CA LYS A 43 3.51 17.12 5.68
C LYS A 43 4.92 17.68 5.83
N LYS A 44 5.70 17.70 4.75
CA LYS A 44 7.07 18.24 4.75
C LYS A 44 7.11 19.74 5.02
N ALA A 45 6.10 20.47 4.57
CA ALA A 45 5.96 21.91 4.84
C ALA A 45 5.46 22.21 6.26
N GLY A 46 5.10 21.19 7.06
CA GLY A 46 4.55 21.36 8.41
C GLY A 46 3.14 21.93 8.44
N ASN A 47 2.43 21.95 7.31
CA ASN A 47 1.11 22.55 7.16
C ASN A 47 0.08 21.53 6.65
N LEU A 48 0.07 20.34 7.25
CA LEU A 48 -0.91 19.30 6.93
C LEU A 48 -2.02 19.29 7.99
N PRO A 49 -3.28 19.60 7.64
CA PRO A 49 -4.41 19.51 8.54
C PRO A 49 -4.60 18.08 9.09
N PRO A 50 -5.22 17.91 10.27
CA PRO A 50 -5.45 16.59 10.87
C PRO A 50 -6.17 15.60 9.95
N ASP A 51 -7.19 16.06 9.23
CA ASP A 51 -7.98 15.22 8.32
C ASP A 51 -7.12 14.71 7.14
N GLU A 52 -6.23 15.56 6.63
CA GLU A 52 -5.29 15.20 5.57
C GLU A 52 -4.16 14.29 6.09
N GLN A 53 -3.76 14.44 7.35
CA GLN A 53 -2.83 13.53 8.00
C GLN A 53 -3.44 12.13 8.16
N GLU A 54 -4.72 12.04 8.54
CA GLU A 54 -5.44 10.76 8.60
C GLU A 54 -5.56 10.11 7.21
N GLU A 55 -5.83 10.91 6.17
CA GLU A 55 -5.85 10.46 4.78
C GLU A 55 -4.49 9.88 4.36
N LEU A 56 -3.40 10.58 4.67
CA LEU A 56 -2.05 10.11 4.37
C LEU A 56 -1.73 8.80 5.11
N ASP A 57 -2.14 8.66 6.37
CA ASP A 57 -1.92 7.44 7.15
C ASP A 57 -2.68 6.23 6.58
N LYS A 58 -3.87 6.46 6.01
CA LYS A 58 -4.61 5.42 5.25
C LYS A 58 -3.84 5.01 3.99
N TYR A 59 -3.31 5.96 3.23
CA TYR A 59 -2.53 5.64 2.02
C TYR A 59 -1.27 4.83 2.34
N LEU A 60 -0.56 5.16 3.43
CA LEU A 60 0.59 4.38 3.89
C LEU A 60 0.21 2.94 4.28
N THR A 61 -0.98 2.78 4.87
CA THR A 61 -1.51 1.45 5.22
C THR A 61 -1.78 0.61 3.97
N TYR A 62 -2.34 1.22 2.91
CA TYR A 62 -2.55 0.55 1.63
C TYR A 62 -1.26 0.22 0.90
N ASP A 63 -0.30 1.15 0.91
CA ASP A 63 1.00 0.95 0.28
C ASP A 63 1.75 -0.23 0.92
N LEU A 64 1.74 -0.33 2.26
CA LEU A 64 2.32 -1.47 2.97
C LEU A 64 1.65 -2.80 2.57
N LEU A 65 0.32 -2.84 2.52
CA LEU A 65 -0.42 -4.05 2.12
C LEU A 65 -0.06 -4.49 0.69
N ILE A 66 -0.08 -3.55 -0.27
CA ILE A 66 0.26 -3.82 -1.67
C ILE A 66 1.73 -4.24 -1.79
N GLY A 67 2.63 -3.59 -1.05
CA GLY A 67 4.05 -3.95 -1.02
C GLY A 67 4.28 -5.38 -0.54
N LEU A 68 3.64 -5.78 0.56
CA LEU A 68 3.68 -7.16 1.06
C LEU A 68 3.13 -8.15 0.03
N ALA A 69 2.00 -7.81 -0.60
CA ALA A 69 1.38 -8.67 -1.62
C ALA A 69 2.32 -8.85 -2.84
N LYS A 70 2.98 -7.79 -3.28
CA LYS A 70 3.95 -7.83 -4.39
C LYS A 70 5.16 -8.70 -4.07
N VAL A 71 5.72 -8.55 -2.87
CA VAL A 71 6.86 -9.37 -2.43
C VAL A 71 6.48 -10.85 -2.42
N ARG A 72 5.31 -11.18 -1.89
CA ARG A 72 4.81 -12.56 -1.85
C ARG A 72 4.55 -13.12 -3.24
N ALA A 73 3.86 -12.36 -4.10
CA ALA A 73 3.59 -12.76 -5.49
C ALA A 73 4.89 -13.02 -6.26
N TYR A 74 5.91 -12.17 -6.07
CA TYR A 74 7.23 -12.36 -6.70
C TYR A 74 7.94 -13.63 -6.22
N GLN A 75 7.85 -13.95 -4.92
CA GLN A 75 8.43 -15.18 -4.35
C GLN A 75 7.73 -16.44 -4.86
N SER A 76 6.40 -16.43 -4.93
CA SER A 76 5.62 -17.55 -5.49
C SER A 76 5.89 -17.75 -6.98
N HIS A 77 6.04 -16.67 -7.75
CA HIS A 77 6.34 -16.74 -9.19
C HIS A 77 7.77 -17.23 -9.51
N LYS A 78 8.75 -17.05 -8.62
CA LYS A 78 10.11 -17.57 -8.80
C LYS A 78 10.22 -19.08 -8.50
N SER A 79 9.22 -19.65 -7.85
CA SER A 79 9.21 -21.03 -7.36
C SER A 79 8.46 -22.01 -8.28
N ALA A 80 7.91 -21.53 -9.39
CA ALA A 80 7.24 -22.29 -10.44
C ALA A 80 8.14 -22.40 -11.69
#